data_AF-A0A940SMX0-F1
#
_entry.id   AF-A0A940SMX0-F1
#
_cell.length_a   1.000
_cell.length_b   1.000
_cell.length_c   1.000
_cell.angle_alpha   90.00
_cell.angle_beta   90.00
_cell.angle_gamma   90.00
#
_symmetry.space_group_name_H-M   'P 1'
#
loop_
_entity.id
_entity.type
_entity.pdbx_description
1 polymer ?
#
loop_
_entity_poly.entity_id
_entity_poly.type
_entity_poly.pdbx_seq_one_letter_code
_entity_poly.pdbx_strand_id
1 'polypeptide(L)'
;MNHSQNPYEQPSRPDSVPERGRRPADPGYGYPSDRNAADNTRRNAYAGRRMLKGAAGHAEPSAERVQQDAERLEWKRHRTDRDDIAAILDEVEAKRHSYRHEEPRAGYSSEPEHVSAHARHARAWQDEEPYEDVAPKAAARRRSRPKPDAYTMQTEEAGFDDEFPQPTQGTRKQNKLTGILSKIFPWKGDSAFEAMRKMVFSLAVVVVGVCAVLISSYYIDRYKGKKEYEEWNRLYEEAKKNRSFNSDGDAEDYGEGIEAEYLEPNELWFWREVNPDFIGWINIPGTVVSYPVVQKKSEDINVNTNNYYLYKTFKGEDNPAGCIFMDYRCRFDEVVDHRRIVENSGNVFIYGHNMNNRTMFGSLRDYVSNPYFYSEHPIVEFSSAYNHYKFKIFAVFVVDGEDMTSKYAFDCWNTLDFENETMFYDYVNEAKKRTLISNDVDVKYGDQLLSLYTCNGLVENGKLILMCREVRAGEDLYEGTKNATLNENVLYPTAYYKGGRPENYDPKKFVPYGPKS
;
A
#
# COMPACT_ATOMS: atom_id res chain seq x y z
N MET A 1 11.39 -73.36 -30.16
CA MET A 1 12.28 -73.01 -29.02
C MET A 1 11.40 -72.73 -27.82
N ASN A 2 11.85 -73.15 -26.64
CA ASN A 2 11.06 -73.88 -25.64
C ASN A 2 9.89 -73.16 -24.96
N HIS A 3 8.86 -73.97 -24.72
CA HIS A 3 7.72 -73.77 -23.85
C HIS A 3 8.00 -74.32 -22.43
N SER A 4 7.45 -73.62 -21.43
CA SER A 4 6.63 -74.21 -20.35
C SER A 4 7.27 -74.93 -19.14
N GLN A 5 6.80 -74.48 -17.96
CA GLN A 5 6.44 -75.22 -16.74
C GLN A 5 7.43 -75.35 -15.57
N ASN A 6 6.92 -74.92 -14.42
CA ASN A 6 7.29 -75.25 -13.04
C ASN A 6 6.36 -76.39 -12.56
N PRO A 7 6.78 -77.31 -11.66
CA PRO A 7 6.13 -77.36 -10.34
C PRO A 7 6.96 -77.89 -9.13
N TYR A 8 6.64 -77.33 -7.96
CA TYR A 8 6.64 -77.81 -6.55
C TYR A 8 7.40 -79.08 -6.06
N GLU A 9 8.13 -78.94 -4.93
CA GLU A 9 7.95 -79.70 -3.65
C GLU A 9 8.91 -79.23 -2.53
N GLN A 10 8.43 -79.11 -1.27
CA GLN A 10 9.23 -78.94 -0.02
C GLN A 10 9.48 -80.33 0.65
N PRO A 11 10.35 -80.54 1.68
CA PRO A 11 10.12 -80.10 3.09
C PRO A 11 11.44 -79.77 3.87
N SER A 12 11.48 -79.07 5.01
CA SER A 12 11.29 -79.62 6.36
C SER A 12 11.76 -78.61 7.44
N ARG A 13 11.10 -78.60 8.61
CA ARG A 13 11.53 -77.95 9.87
C ARG A 13 11.92 -79.02 10.90
N PRO A 14 12.79 -78.69 11.88
CA PRO A 14 12.36 -78.87 13.27
C PRO A 14 12.86 -77.78 14.25
N ASP A 15 12.31 -77.86 15.47
CA ASP A 15 12.22 -76.89 16.57
C ASP A 15 13.50 -76.56 17.38
N SER A 16 13.52 -75.39 18.03
CA SER A 16 13.66 -75.21 19.50
C SER A 16 14.16 -73.80 19.93
N VAL A 17 13.81 -73.42 21.16
CA VAL A 17 13.70 -72.10 21.86
C VAL A 17 14.82 -72.00 22.96
N PRO A 18 15.04 -70.98 23.85
CA PRO A 18 14.81 -69.50 23.96
C PRO A 18 16.07 -68.64 24.30
N GLU A 19 16.01 -67.29 24.23
CA GLU A 19 16.01 -66.35 25.40
C GLU A 19 16.24 -64.84 25.09
N ARG A 20 15.50 -64.05 25.90
CA ARG A 20 15.39 -62.62 26.26
C ARG A 20 16.43 -61.57 25.82
N GLY A 21 15.92 -60.35 25.54
CA GLY A 21 16.66 -59.08 25.73
C GLY A 21 15.98 -57.76 25.28
N ARG A 22 15.12 -57.19 26.16
CA ARG A 22 14.81 -55.75 26.44
C ARG A 22 14.47 -54.71 25.33
N ARG A 23 13.36 -53.97 25.54
CA ARG A 23 13.05 -52.61 25.02
C ARG A 23 13.67 -51.50 25.91
N PRO A 24 13.81 -50.24 25.48
CA PRO A 24 12.76 -49.19 25.63
C PRO A 24 12.65 -48.22 24.40
N ALA A 25 11.46 -47.76 23.98
CA ALA A 25 10.64 -46.59 24.42
C ALA A 25 11.01 -45.23 23.75
N ASP A 26 10.03 -44.68 23.02
CA ASP A 26 9.91 -43.34 22.41
C ASP A 26 9.74 -42.24 23.50
N PRO A 27 10.02 -40.94 23.23
CA PRO A 27 8.89 -40.05 22.89
C PRO A 27 9.22 -38.85 21.97
N GLY A 28 8.20 -38.37 21.25
CA GLY A 28 8.21 -37.16 20.42
C GLY A 28 8.14 -35.80 21.15
N TYR A 29 8.27 -34.74 20.35
CA TYR A 29 8.02 -33.30 20.63
C TYR A 29 7.66 -32.65 19.27
N GLY A 30 6.66 -31.79 19.06
CA GLY A 30 5.83 -30.98 19.95
C GLY A 30 6.12 -29.49 19.73
N TYR A 31 5.28 -28.80 18.92
CA TYR A 31 5.30 -27.33 18.73
C TYR A 31 5.12 -26.58 20.08
N PRO A 32 5.75 -25.41 20.30
CA PRO A 32 5.40 -24.56 21.42
C PRO A 32 4.36 -23.51 21.03
N SER A 33 3.23 -23.54 21.76
CA SER A 33 2.25 -22.47 21.85
C SER A 33 2.60 -21.49 22.96
N ASP A 34 2.15 -20.24 22.78
CA ASP A 34 2.26 -19.14 23.73
C ASP A 34 1.72 -19.49 25.13
N ARG A 35 2.57 -19.25 26.15
CA ARG A 35 2.25 -18.66 27.47
C ARG A 35 3.44 -18.85 28.41
N ASN A 36 4.20 -17.77 28.66
CA ASN A 36 4.70 -17.40 29.99
C ASN A 36 5.40 -16.04 29.94
N ALA A 37 4.57 -14.99 29.97
CA ALA A 37 4.96 -13.75 30.62
C ALA A 37 5.17 -14.03 32.13
N ALA A 38 6.12 -13.31 32.73
CA ALA A 38 6.57 -13.43 34.12
C ALA A 38 7.57 -14.56 34.43
N ASP A 39 8.78 -14.50 33.84
CA ASP A 39 9.99 -14.91 34.60
C ASP A 39 11.35 -14.34 34.11
N ASN A 40 11.36 -13.22 33.36
CA ASN A 40 12.63 -12.65 32.84
C ASN A 40 13.10 -11.35 33.53
N THR A 41 12.42 -10.93 34.60
CA THR A 41 12.86 -9.85 35.49
C THR A 41 13.65 -10.42 36.67
N ARG A 42 14.90 -10.90 36.46
CA ARG A 42 15.93 -11.06 37.52
C ARG A 42 17.31 -11.59 37.08
N ARG A 43 17.72 -11.44 35.81
CA ARG A 43 19.08 -11.85 35.37
C ARG A 43 19.81 -10.87 34.44
N ASN A 44 19.62 -9.56 34.64
CA ASN A 44 20.46 -8.53 34.01
C ASN A 44 20.76 -7.33 34.94
N ALA A 45 21.12 -7.64 36.18
CA ALA A 45 21.65 -6.68 37.12
C ALA A 45 23.00 -7.20 37.64
N TYR A 46 24.04 -7.18 36.79
CA TYR A 46 25.48 -7.20 37.15
C TYR A 46 26.34 -7.20 35.87
N ALA A 47 26.21 -6.15 35.05
CA ALA A 47 27.18 -5.84 33.98
C ALA A 47 27.33 -4.32 33.75
N GLY A 48 27.00 -3.51 34.76
CA GLY A 48 27.10 -2.06 34.72
C GLY A 48 28.01 -1.53 35.82
N ARG A 49 29.33 -1.80 35.73
CA ARG A 49 30.38 -1.02 36.42
C ARG A 49 31.81 -1.48 36.07
N ARG A 50 32.26 -1.18 34.86
CA ARG A 50 33.67 -0.88 34.52
C ARG A 50 33.77 -0.76 33.01
N MET A 51 33.81 0.48 32.52
CA MET A 51 34.47 0.95 31.29
C MET A 51 34.15 2.46 31.23
N LEU A 52 34.64 3.19 32.25
CA LEU A 52 34.82 4.65 32.16
C LEU A 52 36.33 4.86 32.21
N LYS A 53 36.94 5.00 31.03
CA LYS A 53 38.15 5.78 30.74
C LYS A 53 38.45 5.64 29.25
N GLY A 54 38.09 6.68 28.49
CA GLY A 54 38.61 6.90 27.13
C GLY A 54 37.55 7.11 26.05
N ALA A 55 36.93 8.29 26.02
CA ALA A 55 36.59 9.03 24.79
C ALA A 55 35.90 10.34 25.21
N ALA A 56 36.63 11.45 25.07
CA ALA A 56 36.10 12.79 25.22
C ALA A 56 35.36 13.18 23.93
N GLY A 57 34.20 13.85 24.05
CA GLY A 57 33.59 14.61 22.96
C GLY A 57 32.12 14.31 22.65
N HIS A 58 31.20 14.48 23.61
CA HIS A 58 29.80 14.75 23.29
C HIS A 58 29.46 16.16 23.76
N ALA A 59 29.33 17.08 22.81
CA ALA A 59 28.77 18.39 23.05
C ALA A 59 27.25 18.23 23.26
N GLU A 60 26.73 18.77 24.35
CA GLU A 60 25.29 18.96 24.52
C GLU A 60 24.76 19.81 23.36
N PRO A 61 23.57 19.51 22.81
CA PRO A 61 22.99 20.31 21.75
C PRO A 61 22.76 21.74 22.26
N SER A 62 23.24 22.73 21.51
CA SER A 62 23.04 24.14 21.83
C SER A 62 21.55 24.47 21.90
N ALA A 63 21.18 25.44 22.75
CA ALA A 63 19.81 25.90 22.88
C ALA A 63 19.19 26.34 21.52
N GLU A 64 20.02 26.81 20.59
CA GLU A 64 19.62 27.09 19.20
C GLU A 64 19.19 25.85 18.41
N ARG A 65 19.85 24.69 18.56
CA ARG A 65 19.43 23.46 17.86
C ARG A 65 18.11 22.93 18.39
N VAL A 66 17.91 22.99 19.70
CA VAL A 66 16.64 22.58 20.32
C VAL A 66 15.51 23.51 19.90
N GLN A 67 15.79 24.81 19.76
CA GLN A 67 14.82 25.79 19.28
C GLN A 67 14.54 25.65 17.79
N GLN A 68 15.54 25.38 16.96
CA GLN A 68 15.36 25.07 15.53
C GLN A 68 14.56 23.78 15.31
N ASP A 69 14.79 22.74 16.11
CA ASP A 69 14.01 21.50 16.04
C ASP A 69 12.57 21.70 16.52
N ALA A 70 12.34 22.55 17.53
CA ALA A 70 11.00 22.93 17.97
C ALA A 70 10.25 23.77 16.93
N GLU A 71 10.91 24.76 16.31
CA GLU A 71 10.37 25.58 15.23
C GLU A 71 10.11 24.74 13.97
N ARG A 72 10.95 23.73 13.68
CA ARG A 72 10.76 22.76 12.59
C ARG A 72 9.54 21.85 12.83
N LEU A 73 9.28 21.47 14.09
CA LEU A 73 8.11 20.68 14.48
C LEU A 73 6.82 21.50 14.46
N GLU A 74 6.86 22.78 14.84
CA GLU A 74 5.71 23.69 14.71
C GLU A 74 5.43 24.06 13.25
N TRP A 75 6.48 24.23 12.42
CA TRP A 75 6.36 24.42 10.97
C TRP A 75 5.67 23.22 10.28
N LYS A 76 5.98 21.98 10.70
CA LYS A 76 5.35 20.75 10.18
C LYS A 76 3.86 20.61 10.52
N ARG A 77 3.34 21.31 11.54
CA ARG A 77 1.91 21.24 11.91
C ARG A 77 1.00 22.15 11.08
N HIS A 78 1.55 23.15 10.40
CA HIS A 78 0.75 24.24 9.83
C HIS A 78 0.68 24.29 8.28
N ARG A 79 1.48 23.51 7.55
CA ARG A 79 1.42 23.43 6.07
C ARG A 79 0.91 22.09 5.58
N THR A 80 -0.40 21.93 5.55
CA THR A 80 -1.07 20.83 4.83
C THR A 80 -2.40 21.35 4.30
N ASP A 81 -2.34 22.41 3.49
CA ASP A 81 -3.46 22.76 2.63
C ASP A 81 -3.05 22.73 1.16
N ARG A 82 -4.04 22.60 0.30
CA ARG A 82 -3.92 22.26 -1.14
C ARG A 82 -3.01 23.19 -1.95
N ASP A 83 -2.79 24.40 -1.46
CA ASP A 83 -1.97 25.44 -2.10
C ASP A 83 -0.46 25.29 -1.79
N ASP A 84 -0.08 24.45 -0.82
CA ASP A 84 1.32 24.27 -0.43
C ASP A 84 2.12 23.44 -1.43
N ILE A 85 1.52 22.49 -2.15
CA ILE A 85 2.30 21.53 -2.97
C ILE A 85 2.83 22.17 -4.25
N ALA A 86 2.05 23.01 -4.93
CA ALA A 86 2.54 23.75 -6.10
C ALA A 86 3.64 24.75 -5.69
N ALA A 87 3.46 25.44 -4.55
CA ALA A 87 4.48 26.30 -3.98
C ALA A 87 5.74 25.52 -3.55
N ILE A 88 5.58 24.28 -3.08
CA ILE A 88 6.70 23.37 -2.76
C ILE A 88 7.40 22.92 -4.04
N LEU A 89 6.70 22.58 -5.11
CA LEU A 89 7.31 22.21 -6.39
C LEU A 89 8.10 23.39 -6.99
N ASP A 90 7.54 24.61 -6.93
CA ASP A 90 8.24 25.84 -7.33
C ASP A 90 9.47 26.12 -6.42
N GLU A 91 9.36 25.93 -5.10
CA GLU A 91 10.48 26.10 -4.16
C GLU A 91 11.55 25.01 -4.34
N VAL A 92 11.17 23.80 -4.76
CA VAL A 92 12.08 22.69 -5.05
C VAL A 92 12.79 22.89 -6.38
N GLU A 93 12.13 23.36 -7.43
CA GLU A 93 12.81 23.80 -8.66
C GLU A 93 13.80 24.94 -8.36
N ALA A 94 13.41 25.90 -7.51
CA ALA A 94 14.30 26.97 -7.08
C ALA A 94 15.52 26.43 -6.27
N LYS A 95 15.34 25.44 -5.39
CA LYS A 95 16.43 24.79 -4.65
C LYS A 95 17.30 23.88 -5.53
N ARG A 96 16.71 23.19 -6.51
CA ARG A 96 17.46 22.42 -7.52
C ARG A 96 18.45 23.31 -8.27
N HIS A 97 18.06 24.55 -8.57
CA HIS A 97 18.97 25.54 -9.15
C HIS A 97 20.06 26.04 -8.19
N SER A 98 19.83 26.10 -6.86
CA SER A 98 20.87 26.47 -5.90
C SER A 98 21.94 25.38 -5.71
N TYR A 99 21.55 24.10 -5.78
CA TYR A 99 22.51 22.99 -5.69
C TYR A 99 23.41 22.86 -6.93
N ARG A 100 22.95 23.32 -8.10
CA ARG A 100 23.75 23.36 -9.34
C ARG A 100 24.92 24.38 -9.30
N HIS A 101 25.02 25.22 -8.28
CA HIS A 101 26.01 26.30 -8.22
C HIS A 101 27.08 26.19 -7.12
N GLU A 102 27.17 25.06 -6.42
CA GLU A 102 28.26 24.77 -5.50
C GLU A 102 29.24 23.73 -6.06
N GLU A 103 29.83 24.01 -7.23
CA GLU A 103 31.03 23.28 -7.67
C GLU A 103 32.28 23.82 -6.95
N PRO A 104 33.25 22.97 -6.57
CA PRO A 104 34.54 23.43 -6.08
C PRO A 104 35.31 24.12 -7.21
N ARG A 105 35.67 25.39 -7.00
CA ARG A 105 36.56 26.17 -7.89
C ARG A 105 37.91 25.45 -8.08
N ALA A 106 38.05 24.70 -9.17
CA ALA A 106 39.34 24.33 -9.73
C ALA A 106 39.72 25.40 -10.78
N GLY A 107 40.71 26.23 -10.43
CA GLY A 107 41.21 27.26 -11.33
C GLY A 107 42.07 26.69 -12.45
N TYR A 108 41.74 27.01 -13.70
CA TYR A 108 42.73 27.28 -14.74
C TYR A 108 42.10 28.17 -15.82
N SER A 109 42.81 29.24 -16.18
CA SER A 109 42.39 30.25 -17.14
C SER A 109 42.72 29.84 -18.58
N SER A 110 41.82 30.05 -19.51
CA SER A 110 42.14 30.70 -20.81
C SER A 110 40.86 30.96 -21.60
N GLU A 111 40.60 32.25 -21.82
CA GLU A 111 39.76 32.80 -22.90
C GLU A 111 40.60 32.77 -24.22
N PRO A 112 39.99 32.78 -25.44
CA PRO A 112 39.27 33.97 -25.89
C PRO A 112 38.03 33.79 -26.80
N GLU A 113 37.10 34.74 -26.61
CA GLU A 113 36.43 35.63 -27.59
C GLU A 113 35.43 35.13 -28.66
N HIS A 114 34.19 35.60 -28.45
CA HIS A 114 33.27 36.32 -29.36
C HIS A 114 32.92 35.77 -30.75
N VAL A 115 31.62 35.54 -31.00
CA VAL A 115 30.80 36.31 -31.97
C VAL A 115 29.31 36.34 -31.54
N SER A 116 28.77 37.55 -31.44
CA SER A 116 27.36 37.95 -31.24
C SER A 116 26.51 37.68 -32.50
N ALA A 117 25.19 37.44 -32.50
CA ALA A 117 24.12 38.40 -32.17
C ALA A 117 22.81 37.87 -32.79
N HIS A 118 21.66 38.05 -32.11
CA HIS A 118 20.50 38.83 -32.57
C HIS A 118 19.23 38.44 -31.80
N ALA A 119 18.87 39.29 -30.85
CA ALA A 119 17.48 39.50 -30.45
C ALA A 119 17.05 40.87 -30.98
N ARG A 120 15.83 40.95 -31.52
CA ARG A 120 14.89 42.09 -31.60
C ARG A 120 14.07 42.03 -32.90
N HIS A 121 12.76 41.80 -32.83
CA HIS A 121 11.75 42.86 -32.93
C HIS A 121 10.33 42.28 -32.81
N ALA A 122 9.47 43.11 -32.24
CA ALA A 122 8.13 42.83 -31.72
C ALA A 122 7.00 43.31 -32.65
N ARG A 123 5.76 43.04 -32.19
CA ARG A 123 4.42 43.53 -32.60
C ARG A 123 3.67 42.64 -33.61
N ALA A 124 2.35 42.52 -33.63
CA ALA A 124 1.19 42.83 -32.75
C ALA A 124 -0.06 42.31 -33.51
N TRP A 125 -1.28 42.61 -33.04
CA TRP A 125 -2.64 42.34 -33.60
C TRP A 125 -3.31 41.08 -33.03
N GLN A 126 -4.08 41.20 -31.92
CA GLN A 126 -5.51 41.61 -31.78
C GLN A 126 -6.46 40.43 -32.04
N ASP A 127 -7.14 39.87 -31.03
CA ASP A 127 -8.35 40.33 -30.30
C ASP A 127 -9.55 39.50 -30.81
N GLU A 128 -10.06 38.55 -30.04
CA GLU A 128 -11.50 38.19 -30.00
C GLU A 128 -11.89 37.72 -28.59
N GLU A 129 -12.94 38.35 -28.07
CA GLU A 129 -13.46 38.25 -26.70
C GLU A 129 -14.32 37.00 -26.44
N PRO A 130 -14.51 36.60 -25.17
CA PRO A 130 -15.28 35.42 -24.81
C PRO A 130 -16.78 35.70 -24.56
N TYR A 131 -17.57 34.69 -24.93
CA TYR A 131 -19.02 34.56 -24.85
C TYR A 131 -19.58 34.54 -23.41
N GLU A 132 -20.64 35.32 -23.19
CA GLU A 132 -21.39 35.51 -21.93
C GLU A 132 -22.28 34.30 -21.58
N ASP A 133 -22.42 34.01 -20.28
CA ASP A 133 -23.49 33.15 -19.76
C ASP A 133 -24.31 33.89 -18.69
N VAL A 134 -25.64 33.82 -18.85
CA VAL A 134 -26.61 34.78 -18.31
C VAL A 134 -27.40 34.13 -17.16
N ALA A 135 -27.18 34.58 -15.93
CA ALA A 135 -28.00 34.21 -14.77
C ALA A 135 -29.23 35.14 -14.63
N PRO A 136 -30.45 34.61 -14.41
CA PRO A 136 -31.64 35.45 -14.27
C PRO A 136 -31.81 36.02 -12.85
N LYS A 137 -31.95 37.35 -12.77
CA LYS A 137 -32.38 38.11 -11.57
C LYS A 137 -33.88 37.98 -11.35
N ALA A 138 -34.30 37.52 -10.16
CA ALA A 138 -35.68 37.57 -9.71
C ALA A 138 -35.96 38.90 -8.97
N ALA A 139 -36.91 39.67 -9.51
CA ALA A 139 -37.33 40.97 -9.01
C ALA A 139 -38.29 40.86 -7.80
N ALA A 140 -38.00 41.64 -6.77
CA ALA A 140 -38.88 41.88 -5.63
C ALA A 140 -40.10 42.72 -6.05
N ARG A 141 -41.31 42.23 -5.79
CA ARG A 141 -42.54 43.03 -5.83
C ARG A 141 -43.28 42.94 -4.50
N ARG A 142 -43.26 44.05 -3.76
CA ARG A 142 -44.19 44.36 -2.66
C ARG A 142 -45.62 44.41 -3.22
N ARG A 143 -46.54 43.63 -2.65
CA ARG A 143 -47.98 43.93 -2.70
C ARG A 143 -48.63 43.65 -1.33
N SER A 144 -49.49 44.60 -1.00
CA SER A 144 -50.20 44.89 0.24
C SER A 144 -51.25 43.83 0.64
N ARG A 145 -51.41 43.65 1.96
CA ARG A 145 -52.53 42.94 2.60
C ARG A 145 -53.86 43.70 2.44
N PRO A 146 -54.97 42.98 2.26
CA PRO A 146 -56.27 43.39 2.80
C PRO A 146 -56.66 42.55 4.03
N LYS A 147 -57.39 43.19 4.95
CA LYS A 147 -58.01 42.62 6.16
C LYS A 147 -59.36 41.95 5.84
N PRO A 148 -59.92 41.12 6.75
CA PRO A 148 -60.96 40.14 6.46
C PRO A 148 -62.38 40.69 6.63
N ASP A 149 -63.30 40.16 5.84
CA ASP A 149 -64.75 40.40 5.97
C ASP A 149 -65.41 39.40 6.92
N ALA A 150 -66.44 39.92 7.56
CA ALA A 150 -67.25 39.32 8.60
C ALA A 150 -68.20 38.23 8.09
N TYR A 151 -68.47 37.25 8.94
CA TYR A 151 -69.72 36.48 8.90
C TYR A 151 -70.32 36.46 10.31
N THR A 152 -71.55 36.97 10.37
CA THR A 152 -72.51 36.95 11.46
C THR A 152 -73.05 35.55 11.73
N MET A 153 -73.20 35.18 13.01
CA MET A 153 -74.33 34.37 13.48
C MET A 153 -74.69 34.75 14.92
N GLN A 154 -75.87 35.38 15.01
CA GLN A 154 -76.97 35.15 15.95
C GLN A 154 -76.68 35.11 17.46
N THR A 155 -77.31 36.09 18.11
CA THR A 155 -77.61 36.25 19.52
C THR A 155 -78.61 35.20 20.01
N GLU A 156 -78.29 34.52 21.10
CA GLU A 156 -79.28 33.98 22.04
C GLU A 156 -79.01 34.60 23.41
N GLU A 157 -80.08 35.14 24.00
CA GLU A 157 -80.12 35.77 25.31
C GLU A 157 -80.02 34.70 26.41
N ALA A 158 -79.18 34.94 27.41
CA ALA A 158 -79.26 34.26 28.70
C ALA A 158 -79.08 35.28 29.81
N GLY A 159 -80.01 35.24 30.75
CA GLY A 159 -80.21 36.21 31.81
C GLY A 159 -79.06 36.32 32.80
N PHE A 160 -79.02 37.52 33.34
CA PHE A 160 -78.33 37.98 34.53
C PHE A 160 -78.66 37.11 35.75
N ASP A 161 -77.64 36.60 36.45
CA ASP A 161 -77.70 36.29 37.89
C ASP A 161 -76.27 36.39 38.48
N ASP A 162 -76.20 37.08 39.62
CA ASP A 162 -75.02 37.45 40.40
C ASP A 162 -74.31 36.24 41.04
N GLU A 163 -72.99 36.09 40.85
CA GLU A 163 -72.10 35.52 41.87
C GLU A 163 -70.61 35.88 41.62
N PHE A 164 -69.99 36.56 42.58
CA PHE A 164 -68.54 36.88 42.61
C PHE A 164 -67.70 35.67 43.11
N PRO A 165 -66.38 35.62 42.84
CA PRO A 165 -65.68 34.44 42.30
C PRO A 165 -65.01 33.54 43.36
N GLN A 166 -64.73 32.29 42.96
CA GLN A 166 -63.84 31.36 43.67
C GLN A 166 -62.50 31.23 42.92
N PRO A 167 -61.33 31.21 43.61
CA PRO A 167 -60.03 31.18 42.97
C PRO A 167 -59.68 29.77 42.51
N THR A 168 -59.91 29.45 41.24
CA THR A 168 -59.47 28.17 40.67
C THR A 168 -57.99 28.24 40.28
N GLN A 169 -57.21 27.55 41.10
CA GLN A 169 -55.85 27.06 40.92
C GLN A 169 -55.23 27.26 39.53
N GLY A 170 -54.12 28.00 39.48
CA GLY A 170 -53.32 28.17 38.27
C GLY A 170 -52.91 26.84 37.67
N THR A 171 -53.50 26.49 36.53
CA THR A 171 -53.00 25.39 35.69
C THR A 171 -51.63 25.80 35.15
N ARG A 172 -50.59 25.17 35.68
CA ARG A 172 -49.22 25.24 35.18
C ARG A 172 -49.25 24.90 33.69
N LYS A 173 -49.04 25.87 32.79
CA LYS A 173 -48.82 25.60 31.35
C LYS A 173 -47.62 24.66 31.25
N GLN A 174 -47.87 23.35 31.09
CA GLN A 174 -46.81 22.42 30.75
C GLN A 174 -46.28 22.83 29.38
N ASN A 175 -44.97 23.07 29.30
CA ASN A 175 -44.32 23.42 28.05
C ASN A 175 -44.54 22.28 27.03
N LYS A 176 -44.89 22.58 25.78
CA LYS A 176 -45.17 21.54 24.76
C LYS A 176 -44.03 20.53 24.63
N LEU A 177 -42.79 20.96 24.83
CA LEU A 177 -41.60 20.10 24.89
C LEU A 177 -41.65 19.10 26.06
N THR A 178 -42.09 19.51 27.26
CA THR A 178 -42.11 18.62 28.44
C THR A 178 -43.13 17.50 28.28
N GLY A 179 -44.25 17.75 27.59
CA GLY A 179 -45.25 16.73 27.28
C GLY A 179 -44.86 15.76 26.16
N ILE A 180 -43.90 16.14 25.31
CA ILE A 180 -43.32 15.25 24.29
C ILE A 180 -42.22 14.39 24.92
N LEU A 181 -41.35 15.00 25.73
CA LEU A 181 -40.27 14.29 26.43
C LEU A 181 -40.80 13.26 27.43
N SER A 182 -41.89 13.55 28.14
CA SER A 182 -42.52 12.59 29.07
C SER A 182 -43.12 11.35 28.37
N LYS A 183 -43.35 11.41 27.05
CA LYS A 183 -43.81 10.26 26.26
C LYS A 183 -42.66 9.36 25.80
N ILE A 184 -41.46 9.91 25.69
CA ILE A 184 -40.29 9.24 25.09
C ILE A 184 -39.32 8.74 26.17
N PHE A 185 -39.12 9.53 27.24
CA PHE A 185 -38.19 9.25 28.32
C PHE A 185 -38.90 8.90 29.63
N PRO A 186 -38.29 8.08 30.50
CA PRO A 186 -38.88 7.71 31.79
C PRO A 186 -39.22 8.95 32.62
N TRP A 187 -40.44 9.05 33.13
CA TRP A 187 -40.91 10.21 33.90
C TRP A 187 -41.40 9.82 35.30
N LYS A 188 -41.28 10.75 36.26
CA LYS A 188 -41.80 10.55 37.61
C LYS A 188 -43.33 10.42 37.57
N GLY A 189 -43.84 9.23 37.90
CA GLY A 189 -45.26 8.88 37.84
C GLY A 189 -45.60 7.77 36.85
N ASP A 190 -44.65 7.34 36.02
CA ASP A 190 -44.85 6.20 35.11
C ASP A 190 -45.02 4.88 35.90
N SER A 191 -45.87 3.99 35.40
CA SER A 191 -45.93 2.61 35.91
C SER A 191 -44.59 1.90 35.67
N ALA A 192 -44.25 0.91 36.50
CA ALA A 192 -42.97 0.19 36.40
C ALA A 192 -42.73 -0.37 34.98
N PHE A 193 -43.77 -0.89 34.33
CA PHE A 193 -43.69 -1.43 32.97
C PHE A 193 -43.49 -0.32 31.91
N GLU A 194 -44.14 0.82 32.07
CA GLU A 194 -44.00 1.95 31.14
C GLU A 194 -42.63 2.62 31.26
N ALA A 195 -42.15 2.82 32.49
CA ALA A 195 -40.80 3.31 32.75
C ALA A 195 -39.75 2.36 32.15
N MET A 196 -39.90 1.04 32.33
CA MET A 196 -39.03 0.04 31.73
C MET A 196 -39.02 0.11 30.21
N ARG A 197 -40.19 0.17 29.56
CA ARG A 197 -40.31 0.29 28.11
C ARG A 197 -39.61 1.56 27.58
N LYS A 198 -39.81 2.71 28.24
CA LYS A 198 -39.18 3.98 27.86
C LYS A 198 -37.66 3.95 28.09
N MET A 199 -37.18 3.29 29.14
CA MET A 199 -35.74 3.06 29.36
C MET A 199 -35.12 2.21 28.24
N VAL A 200 -35.75 1.08 27.90
CA VAL A 200 -35.27 0.21 26.80
C VAL A 200 -35.27 0.95 25.46
N PHE A 201 -36.33 1.70 25.17
CA PHE A 201 -36.40 2.52 23.95
C PHE A 201 -35.31 3.59 23.92
N SER A 202 -35.10 4.31 25.02
CA SER A 202 -34.05 5.34 25.12
C SER A 202 -32.66 4.72 24.94
N LEU A 203 -32.39 3.56 25.54
CA LEU A 203 -31.16 2.82 25.35
C LEU A 203 -30.98 2.40 23.88
N ALA A 204 -32.03 1.88 23.23
CA ALA A 204 -31.98 1.52 21.81
C ALA A 204 -31.67 2.72 20.91
N VAL A 205 -32.26 3.89 21.17
CA VAL A 205 -31.96 5.13 20.44
C VAL A 205 -30.50 5.55 20.62
N VAL A 206 -29.97 5.44 21.85
CA VAL A 206 -28.54 5.72 22.10
C VAL A 206 -27.65 4.74 21.35
N VAL A 207 -27.96 3.44 21.38
CA VAL A 207 -27.20 2.41 20.65
C VAL A 207 -27.22 2.68 19.15
N VAL A 208 -28.39 2.97 18.57
CA VAL A 208 -28.53 3.33 17.15
C VAL A 208 -27.74 4.60 16.83
N GLY A 209 -27.78 5.61 17.71
CA GLY A 209 -26.99 6.83 17.56
C GLY A 209 -25.49 6.57 17.54
N VAL A 210 -24.99 5.76 18.46
CA VAL A 210 -23.57 5.35 18.51
C VAL A 210 -23.21 4.55 17.25
N CYS A 211 -24.03 3.58 16.84
CA CYS A 211 -23.82 2.84 15.59
C CYS A 211 -23.79 3.76 14.36
N ALA A 212 -24.69 4.74 14.28
CA ALA A 212 -24.73 5.70 13.18
C ALA A 212 -23.46 6.56 13.12
N VAL A 213 -22.94 7.01 14.27
CA VAL A 213 -21.67 7.73 14.35
C VAL A 213 -20.51 6.86 13.89
N LEU A 214 -20.39 5.62 14.40
CA LEU A 214 -19.32 4.69 14.02
C LEU A 214 -19.35 4.32 12.53
N ILE A 215 -20.54 4.09 11.97
CA ILE A 215 -20.70 3.81 10.53
C ILE A 215 -20.35 5.06 9.71
N SER A 216 -20.78 6.25 10.14
CA SER A 216 -20.49 7.50 9.42
C SER A 216 -19.00 7.82 9.42
N SER A 217 -18.31 7.71 10.56
CA SER A 217 -16.87 7.93 10.63
C SER A 217 -16.12 6.97 9.71
N TYR A 218 -16.49 5.70 9.71
CA TYR A 218 -15.90 4.69 8.83
C TYR A 218 -16.02 5.02 7.34
N TYR A 219 -17.19 5.48 6.88
CA TYR A 219 -17.37 5.88 5.48
C TYR A 219 -16.63 7.18 5.13
N ILE A 220 -16.56 8.14 6.06
CA ILE A 220 -15.81 9.39 5.89
C ILE A 220 -14.32 9.11 5.74
N ASP A 221 -13.73 8.30 6.62
CA ASP A 221 -12.30 8.00 6.59
C ASP A 221 -11.91 7.27 5.29
N ARG A 222 -12.77 6.36 4.81
CA ARG A 222 -12.59 5.73 3.50
C ARG A 222 -12.65 6.70 2.34
N TYR A 223 -13.59 7.65 2.39
CA TYR A 223 -13.71 8.66 1.34
C TYR A 223 -12.48 9.57 1.31
N LYS A 224 -12.01 10.02 2.47
CA LYS A 224 -10.79 10.82 2.61
C LYS A 224 -9.56 10.10 2.06
N GLY A 225 -9.33 8.85 2.46
CA GLY A 225 -8.20 8.07 1.97
C GLY A 225 -8.26 7.82 0.47
N LYS A 226 -9.45 7.60 -0.11
CA LYS A 226 -9.60 7.50 -1.57
C LYS A 226 -9.21 8.82 -2.26
N LYS A 227 -9.69 9.95 -1.73
CA LYS A 227 -9.39 11.28 -2.27
C LYS A 227 -7.91 11.63 -2.18
N GLU A 228 -7.27 11.21 -1.09
CA GLU A 228 -5.83 11.35 -0.89
C GLU A 228 -5.05 10.66 -2.03
N TYR A 229 -5.32 9.37 -2.31
CA TYR A 229 -4.64 8.66 -3.39
C TYR A 229 -4.97 9.20 -4.79
N GLU A 230 -6.21 9.63 -5.05
CA GLU A 230 -6.58 10.28 -6.32
C GLU A 230 -5.73 11.55 -6.56
N GLU A 231 -5.51 12.36 -5.53
CA GLU A 231 -4.69 13.57 -5.64
C GLU A 231 -3.19 13.25 -5.78
N TRP A 232 -2.67 12.29 -5.01
CA TRP A 232 -1.30 11.81 -5.15
C TRP A 232 -1.02 11.34 -6.58
N ASN A 233 -1.91 10.55 -7.16
CA ASN A 233 -1.75 10.07 -8.53
C ASN A 233 -1.76 11.21 -9.54
N ARG A 234 -2.64 12.19 -9.36
CA ARG A 234 -2.66 13.38 -10.22
C ARG A 234 -1.33 14.13 -10.19
N LEU A 235 -0.77 14.34 -9.01
CA LEU A 235 0.51 15.05 -8.84
C LEU A 235 1.67 14.26 -9.43
N TYR A 236 1.67 12.94 -9.27
CA TYR A 236 2.65 12.07 -9.91
C TYR A 236 2.58 12.14 -11.44
N GLU A 237 1.38 12.05 -12.03
CA GLU A 237 1.21 12.13 -13.49
C GLU A 237 1.64 13.50 -14.05
N GLU A 238 1.39 14.58 -13.30
CA GLU A 238 1.87 15.92 -13.65
C GLU A 238 3.41 15.99 -13.64
N ALA A 239 4.05 15.49 -12.58
CA ALA A 239 5.50 15.43 -12.48
C ALA A 239 6.12 14.56 -13.61
N LYS A 240 5.53 13.39 -13.88
CA LYS A 240 5.93 12.48 -14.95
C LYS A 240 5.83 13.15 -16.32
N LYS A 241 4.75 13.89 -16.58
CA LYS A 241 4.55 14.62 -17.84
C LYS A 241 5.59 15.73 -18.03
N ASN A 242 5.87 16.49 -16.98
CA ASN A 242 6.87 17.57 -17.03
C ASN A 242 8.27 17.00 -17.31
N ARG A 243 8.61 15.84 -16.74
CA ARG A 243 9.83 15.11 -17.07
C ARG A 243 9.87 14.69 -18.54
N SER A 244 8.81 14.06 -19.06
CA SER A 244 8.77 13.64 -20.46
C SER A 244 8.93 14.80 -21.43
N PHE A 245 8.36 15.97 -21.14
CA PHE A 245 8.54 17.18 -21.96
C PHE A 245 9.99 17.68 -21.97
N ASN A 246 10.68 17.61 -20.83
CA ASN A 246 12.08 18.04 -20.70
C ASN A 246 13.07 16.98 -21.24
N SER A 247 12.63 15.73 -21.41
CA SER A 247 13.41 14.60 -21.92
C SER A 247 13.46 14.51 -23.45
N ASP A 248 12.66 15.29 -24.19
CA ASP A 248 12.70 15.34 -25.66
C ASP A 248 13.99 16.01 -26.22
N GLY A 249 14.92 16.43 -25.35
CA GLY A 249 16.25 16.94 -25.69
C GLY A 249 17.41 15.96 -25.46
N ASP A 250 17.33 15.09 -24.45
CA ASP A 250 18.52 14.43 -23.89
C ASP A 250 18.25 12.94 -23.61
N ALA A 251 18.32 12.10 -24.64
CA ALA A 251 18.49 10.66 -24.47
C ALA A 251 19.98 10.38 -24.16
N GLU A 252 20.43 10.68 -22.94
CA GLU A 252 21.77 10.30 -22.50
C GLU A 252 21.75 8.89 -21.89
N ASP A 253 22.15 7.96 -22.75
CA ASP A 253 23.08 6.86 -22.49
C ASP A 253 23.90 7.02 -21.20
N TYR A 254 23.69 6.14 -20.23
CA TYR A 254 24.67 5.90 -19.17
C TYR A 254 25.27 4.51 -19.36
N GLY A 255 26.41 4.51 -20.05
CA GLY A 255 27.30 3.37 -20.23
C GLY A 255 28.14 3.03 -18.98
N GLU A 256 28.70 1.83 -19.02
CA GLU A 256 29.48 1.13 -17.99
C GLU A 256 30.54 1.94 -17.22
N GLY A 257 30.67 1.66 -15.93
CA GLY A 257 31.89 1.90 -15.16
C GLY A 257 31.65 1.97 -13.65
N ILE A 258 32.24 1.03 -12.89
CA ILE A 258 32.23 1.03 -11.42
C ILE A 258 33.12 2.16 -10.90
N GLU A 259 32.61 3.39 -10.90
CA GLU A 259 32.81 4.36 -9.83
C GLU A 259 31.45 4.54 -9.16
N ALA A 260 31.39 4.75 -7.84
CA ALA A 260 30.13 4.89 -7.13
C ALA A 260 29.29 6.00 -7.79
N GLU A 261 28.28 5.58 -8.55
CA GLU A 261 27.41 6.41 -9.37
C GLU A 261 26.86 7.55 -8.49
N TYR A 262 27.16 8.79 -8.89
CA TYR A 262 26.65 9.96 -8.21
C TYR A 262 25.16 10.08 -8.54
N LEU A 263 24.31 9.80 -7.56
CA LEU A 263 22.85 9.71 -7.71
C LEU A 263 22.20 11.02 -7.29
N GLU A 264 21.82 11.83 -8.27
CA GLU A 264 21.08 13.07 -8.04
C GLU A 264 19.60 12.80 -7.74
N PRO A 265 19.00 13.50 -6.75
CA PRO A 265 17.57 13.39 -6.51
C PRO A 265 16.75 13.86 -7.73
N ASN A 266 15.73 13.08 -8.09
CA ASN A 266 14.82 13.37 -9.19
C ASN A 266 13.54 14.09 -8.70
N GLU A 267 12.53 14.20 -9.57
CA GLU A 267 11.26 14.85 -9.26
C GLU A 267 10.47 14.15 -8.14
N LEU A 268 10.78 12.92 -7.74
CA LEU A 268 10.08 12.20 -6.68
C LEU A 268 10.69 12.43 -5.29
N TRP A 269 11.84 13.10 -5.20
CA TRP A 269 12.51 13.43 -3.94
C TRP A 269 11.58 14.07 -2.90
N PHE A 270 10.71 14.99 -3.34
CA PHE A 270 9.85 15.75 -2.42
C PHE A 270 8.87 14.86 -1.65
N TRP A 271 8.55 13.66 -2.14
CA TRP A 271 7.68 12.73 -1.41
C TRP A 271 8.29 12.26 -0.09
N ARG A 272 9.63 12.31 0.04
CA ARG A 272 10.32 12.05 1.32
C ARG A 272 10.06 13.11 2.38
N GLU A 273 9.74 14.35 1.98
CA GLU A 273 9.35 15.41 2.92
C GLU A 273 7.93 15.19 3.46
N VAL A 274 7.04 14.60 2.63
CA VAL A 274 5.68 14.25 3.03
C VAL A 274 5.67 13.03 3.93
N ASN A 275 6.41 11.98 3.55
CA ASN A 275 6.62 10.81 4.39
C ASN A 275 8.08 10.32 4.28
N PRO A 276 8.86 10.35 5.37
CA PRO A 276 10.26 9.89 5.36
C PRO A 276 10.41 8.39 5.06
N ASP A 277 9.35 7.59 5.22
CA ASP A 277 9.33 6.17 4.86
C ASP A 277 9.13 5.97 3.34
N PHE A 278 9.03 7.02 2.51
CA PHE A 278 8.89 6.93 1.05
C PHE A 278 10.15 6.37 0.37
N ILE A 279 9.98 5.31 -0.42
CA ILE A 279 11.07 4.67 -1.17
C ILE A 279 10.92 4.88 -2.67
N GLY A 280 9.68 4.95 -3.18
CA GLY A 280 9.45 5.15 -4.61
C GLY A 280 7.98 5.16 -4.99
N TRP A 281 7.73 5.13 -6.29
CA TRP A 281 6.41 5.11 -6.88
C TRP A 281 6.27 3.92 -7.82
N ILE A 282 5.24 3.10 -7.63
CA ILE A 282 4.93 1.98 -8.52
C ILE A 282 3.80 2.36 -9.45
N ASN A 283 3.95 2.07 -10.75
CA ASN A 283 2.95 2.29 -11.76
C ASN A 283 2.89 1.10 -12.73
N ILE A 284 1.69 0.65 -13.11
CA ILE A 284 1.49 -0.30 -14.21
C ILE A 284 0.67 0.43 -15.27
N PRO A 285 1.31 0.88 -16.37
CA PRO A 285 0.67 1.71 -17.39
C PRO A 285 -0.65 1.11 -17.88
N GLY A 286 -1.69 1.94 -17.97
CA GLY A 286 -3.03 1.54 -18.43
C GLY A 286 -3.88 0.83 -17.38
N THR A 287 -3.43 0.74 -16.12
CA THR A 287 -4.19 0.17 -15.01
C THR A 287 -4.45 1.21 -13.90
N VAL A 288 -5.20 0.82 -12.87
CA VAL A 288 -5.39 1.64 -11.64
C VAL A 288 -4.20 1.56 -10.68
N VAL A 289 -3.15 0.80 -11.01
CA VAL A 289 -1.95 0.71 -10.19
C VAL A 289 -1.06 1.89 -10.52
N SER A 290 -1.15 2.93 -9.69
CA SER A 290 -0.21 4.04 -9.61
C SER A 290 -0.29 4.50 -8.16
N TYR A 291 0.76 4.26 -7.36
CA TYR A 291 0.76 4.51 -5.91
C TYR A 291 2.16 4.80 -5.38
N PRO A 292 2.29 5.63 -4.33
CA PRO A 292 3.52 5.72 -3.56
C PRO A 292 3.80 4.39 -2.83
N VAL A 293 5.08 4.05 -2.73
CA VAL A 293 5.61 2.87 -2.05
C VAL A 293 6.42 3.33 -0.85
N VAL A 294 6.05 2.82 0.32
CA VAL A 294 6.70 3.13 1.59
C VAL A 294 7.38 1.91 2.18
N GLN A 295 8.34 2.12 3.06
CA GLN A 295 8.98 1.06 3.82
C GLN A 295 9.19 1.51 5.26
N LYS A 296 8.54 0.83 6.20
CA LYS A 296 8.81 1.09 7.61
C LYS A 296 10.08 0.35 8.03
N LYS A 297 11.18 1.07 8.24
CA LYS A 297 12.39 0.47 8.84
C LYS A 297 12.29 0.41 10.37
N SER A 298 13.03 -0.51 10.97
CA SER A 298 13.24 -0.63 12.43
C SER A 298 14.74 -0.58 12.71
N GLU A 299 15.13 0.00 13.85
CA GLU A 299 16.52 -0.04 14.32
C GLU A 299 16.97 -1.48 14.63
N ASP A 300 16.02 -2.33 15.07
CA ASP A 300 16.22 -3.76 15.18
C ASP A 300 15.72 -4.43 13.89
N ILE A 301 16.66 -4.95 13.10
CA ILE A 301 16.41 -5.68 11.84
C ILE A 301 15.62 -6.97 12.03
N ASN A 302 15.43 -7.46 13.26
CA ASN A 302 14.62 -8.65 13.53
C ASN A 302 13.14 -8.30 13.80
N VAL A 303 12.81 -7.01 13.91
CA VAL A 303 11.43 -6.56 14.10
C VAL A 303 10.75 -6.47 12.75
N ASN A 304 9.78 -7.37 12.53
CA ASN A 304 8.93 -7.32 11.35
C ASN A 304 7.97 -6.13 11.43
N THR A 305 8.19 -5.15 10.55
CA THR A 305 7.40 -3.92 10.43
C THR A 305 6.45 -3.91 9.23
N ASN A 306 6.35 -5.01 8.47
CA ASN A 306 5.46 -5.11 7.29
C ASN A 306 3.98 -4.82 7.65
N ASN A 307 3.58 -4.98 8.91
CA ASN A 307 2.22 -4.71 9.36
C ASN A 307 1.90 -3.20 9.51
N TYR A 308 2.90 -2.31 9.57
CA TYR A 308 2.68 -0.89 9.86
C TYR A 308 1.82 -0.21 8.79
N TYR A 309 2.18 -0.37 7.52
CA TYR A 309 1.45 0.23 6.40
C TYR A 309 0.28 -0.61 5.86
N LEU A 310 0.02 -1.75 6.50
CA LEU A 310 -1.10 -2.61 6.12
C LEU A 310 -2.46 -1.92 6.34
N TYR A 311 -2.56 -1.03 7.34
CA TYR A 311 -3.78 -0.29 7.65
C TYR A 311 -3.57 1.22 7.78
N LYS A 312 -2.52 1.74 7.12
CA LYS A 312 -2.17 3.16 7.16
C LYS A 312 -2.06 3.73 5.75
N THR A 313 -2.51 4.97 5.55
CA THR A 313 -2.29 5.71 4.30
C THR A 313 -0.83 6.14 4.16
N PHE A 314 -0.50 6.79 3.04
CA PHE A 314 0.80 7.39 2.82
C PHE A 314 1.17 8.43 3.91
N LYS A 315 0.19 9.14 4.48
CA LYS A 315 0.41 10.07 5.61
C LYS A 315 0.43 9.42 7.00
N GLY A 316 0.24 8.10 7.09
CA GLY A 316 0.18 7.39 8.38
C GLY A 316 -1.20 7.44 9.07
N GLU A 317 -2.25 7.86 8.37
CA GLU A 317 -3.63 7.86 8.89
C GLU A 317 -4.25 6.46 8.80
N ASP A 318 -5.16 6.10 9.70
CA ASP A 318 -5.83 4.79 9.67
C ASP A 318 -6.70 4.64 8.41
N ASN A 319 -6.44 3.58 7.63
CA ASN A 319 -7.22 3.26 6.45
C ASN A 319 -7.19 1.76 6.15
N PRO A 320 -8.36 1.08 6.04
CA PRO A 320 -8.43 -0.33 5.70
C PRO A 320 -7.80 -0.73 4.36
N ALA A 321 -7.67 0.21 3.42
CA ALA A 321 -7.00 -0.03 2.14
C ALA A 321 -5.47 -0.07 2.26
N GLY A 322 -4.92 0.44 3.36
CA GLY A 322 -3.48 0.55 3.60
C GLY A 322 -2.75 1.40 2.56
N CYS A 323 -1.44 1.21 2.50
CA CYS A 323 -0.56 1.74 1.47
C CYS A 323 0.12 0.58 0.73
N ILE A 324 0.68 0.85 -0.44
CA ILE A 324 1.64 -0.07 -1.05
C ILE A 324 2.95 0.05 -0.29
N PHE A 325 3.53 -1.08 0.13
CA PHE A 325 4.72 -1.07 0.96
C PHE A 325 5.75 -2.13 0.56
N MET A 326 7.03 -1.79 0.69
CA MET A 326 8.14 -2.72 0.45
C MET A 326 8.44 -3.55 1.70
N ASP A 327 8.89 -4.80 1.51
CA ASP A 327 9.32 -5.66 2.62
C ASP A 327 10.39 -4.98 3.46
N TYR A 328 10.26 -5.01 4.78
CA TYR A 328 11.19 -4.36 5.70
C TYR A 328 12.65 -4.83 5.57
N ARG A 329 12.87 -6.06 5.09
CA ARG A 329 14.20 -6.66 4.87
C ARG A 329 14.84 -6.21 3.55
N CYS A 330 14.03 -5.77 2.59
CA CYS A 330 14.54 -5.36 1.28
C CYS A 330 15.36 -4.07 1.38
N ARG A 331 16.37 -3.99 0.50
CA ARG A 331 17.19 -2.81 0.27
C ARG A 331 16.91 -2.33 -1.15
N PHE A 332 16.65 -1.04 -1.31
CA PHE A 332 16.40 -0.47 -2.63
C PHE A 332 16.74 1.02 -2.60
N ASP A 333 17.71 1.44 -3.41
CA ASP A 333 18.15 2.83 -3.59
C ASP A 333 18.34 3.58 -2.27
N GLU A 334 19.03 2.93 -1.34
CA GLU A 334 19.46 3.54 -0.10
C GLU A 334 20.68 4.42 -0.40
N VAL A 335 20.44 5.72 -0.51
CA VAL A 335 21.43 6.74 -0.92
C VAL A 335 21.70 7.71 0.24
N VAL A 336 22.98 7.97 0.48
CA VAL A 336 23.49 8.99 1.42
C VAL A 336 24.59 9.77 0.70
N ASP A 337 24.60 11.10 0.83
CA ASP A 337 25.57 11.98 0.18
C ASP A 337 25.72 11.68 -1.33
N HIS A 338 24.58 11.53 -2.02
CA HIS A 338 24.48 11.24 -3.46
C HIS A 338 25.17 9.93 -3.88
N ARG A 339 25.35 8.97 -2.97
CA ARG A 339 25.93 7.67 -3.28
C ARG A 339 25.07 6.56 -2.70
N ARG A 340 24.85 5.51 -3.49
CA ARG A 340 24.22 4.29 -2.98
C ARG A 340 25.15 3.63 -1.96
N ILE A 341 24.66 3.48 -0.74
CA ILE A 341 25.46 2.96 0.39
C ILE A 341 25.36 1.43 0.54
N VAL A 342 24.36 0.81 -0.07
CA VAL A 342 24.17 -0.64 -0.04
C VAL A 342 23.56 -1.12 -1.34
N GLU A 343 23.96 -2.30 -1.79
CA GLU A 343 23.37 -2.94 -2.96
C GLU A 343 21.90 -3.30 -2.69
N ASN A 344 21.11 -3.16 -3.76
CA ASN A 344 19.71 -3.55 -3.75
C ASN A 344 19.60 -5.05 -3.44
N SER A 345 18.49 -5.44 -2.81
CA SER A 345 18.19 -6.85 -2.64
C SER A 345 18.02 -7.52 -4.00
N GLY A 346 18.54 -8.74 -4.18
CA GLY A 346 18.43 -9.47 -5.45
C GLY A 346 16.98 -9.64 -5.94
N ASN A 347 16.02 -9.71 -5.03
CA ASN A 347 14.60 -9.60 -5.29
C ASN A 347 13.91 -8.64 -4.30
N VAL A 348 13.30 -7.59 -4.84
CA VAL A 348 12.54 -6.60 -4.06
C VAL A 348 11.08 -7.01 -3.97
N PHE A 349 10.55 -7.20 -2.77
CA PHE A 349 9.14 -7.52 -2.56
C PHE A 349 8.33 -6.28 -2.22
N ILE A 350 7.29 -6.02 -3.01
CA ILE A 350 6.30 -4.97 -2.78
C ILE A 350 4.94 -5.62 -2.50
N TYR A 351 4.33 -5.24 -1.39
CA TYR A 351 3.04 -5.72 -0.91
C TYR A 351 1.94 -4.71 -1.15
N GLY A 352 0.74 -5.21 -1.42
CA GLY A 352 -0.47 -4.39 -1.49
C GLY A 352 -1.73 -5.22 -1.29
N HIS A 353 -2.77 -4.58 -0.76
CA HIS A 353 -4.06 -5.23 -0.56
C HIS A 353 -4.74 -5.60 -1.88
N ASN A 354 -5.38 -6.78 -1.91
CA ASN A 354 -6.22 -7.21 -3.02
C ASN A 354 -7.66 -6.68 -2.83
N MET A 355 -7.87 -5.39 -3.07
CA MET A 355 -9.17 -4.76 -2.82
C MET A 355 -10.22 -5.18 -3.84
N ASN A 356 -11.46 -5.43 -3.38
CA ASN A 356 -12.58 -5.86 -4.25
C ASN A 356 -13.02 -4.81 -5.28
N ASN A 357 -12.80 -3.53 -5.00
CA ASN A 357 -13.03 -2.43 -5.93
C ASN A 357 -11.86 -2.21 -6.91
N ARG A 358 -10.91 -3.16 -7.00
CA ARG A 358 -9.73 -3.16 -7.86
C ARG A 358 -8.63 -2.14 -7.51
N THR A 359 -8.81 -1.28 -6.50
CA THR A 359 -7.75 -0.35 -6.07
C THR A 359 -6.58 -1.08 -5.39
N MET A 360 -5.49 -0.36 -5.11
CA MET A 360 -4.25 -0.96 -4.59
C MET A 360 -3.75 -2.05 -5.55
N PHE A 361 -3.46 -3.26 -5.07
CA PHE A 361 -3.14 -4.42 -5.92
C PHE A 361 -4.36 -5.26 -6.28
N GLY A 362 -5.57 -4.72 -6.07
CA GLY A 362 -6.83 -5.36 -6.40
C GLY A 362 -6.96 -5.75 -7.87
N SER A 363 -6.46 -4.92 -8.79
CA SER A 363 -6.45 -5.18 -10.24
C SER A 363 -5.46 -6.25 -10.67
N LEU A 364 -4.46 -6.62 -9.85
CA LEU A 364 -3.49 -7.67 -10.24
C LEU A 364 -4.18 -9.01 -10.49
N ARG A 365 -5.36 -9.25 -9.90
CA ARG A 365 -6.18 -10.44 -10.17
C ARG A 365 -6.53 -10.59 -11.66
N ASP A 366 -6.53 -9.50 -12.43
CA ASP A 366 -6.85 -9.50 -13.86
C ASP A 366 -5.81 -10.25 -14.70
N TYR A 367 -4.55 -10.31 -14.25
CA TYR A 367 -3.54 -11.18 -14.88
C TYR A 367 -3.90 -12.68 -14.78
N VAL A 368 -4.78 -13.05 -13.85
CA VAL A 368 -5.26 -14.43 -13.72
C VAL A 368 -6.62 -14.63 -14.38
N SER A 369 -7.54 -13.68 -14.24
CA SER A 369 -8.92 -13.82 -14.72
C SER A 369 -9.14 -13.40 -16.17
N ASN A 370 -8.24 -12.60 -16.76
CA ASN A 370 -8.37 -12.11 -18.13
C ASN A 370 -7.15 -12.56 -18.97
N PRO A 371 -7.33 -13.47 -19.94
CA PRO A 371 -6.24 -13.98 -20.79
C PRO A 371 -5.49 -12.91 -21.59
N TYR A 372 -6.11 -11.75 -21.86
CA TYR A 372 -5.50 -10.68 -22.67
C TYR A 372 -4.81 -9.60 -21.83
N PHE A 373 -5.02 -9.58 -20.51
CA PHE A 373 -4.57 -8.49 -19.65
C PHE A 373 -3.05 -8.32 -19.62
N TYR A 374 -2.31 -9.44 -19.64
CA TYR A 374 -0.86 -9.40 -19.70
C TYR A 374 -0.34 -8.75 -20.99
N SER A 375 -0.95 -9.06 -22.14
CA SER A 375 -0.53 -8.51 -23.43
C SER A 375 -0.68 -6.99 -23.50
N GLU A 376 -1.67 -6.43 -22.78
CA GLU A 376 -1.91 -4.99 -22.67
C GLU A 376 -0.99 -4.33 -21.63
N HIS A 377 -0.62 -5.06 -20.57
CA HIS A 377 0.10 -4.52 -19.41
C HIS A 377 1.31 -5.38 -19.00
N PRO A 378 2.32 -5.65 -19.85
CA PRO A 378 3.42 -6.55 -19.47
C PRO A 378 4.53 -5.88 -18.65
N ILE A 379 4.44 -4.55 -18.44
CA ILE A 379 5.49 -3.71 -17.86
C ILE A 379 5.05 -3.14 -16.52
N VAL A 380 5.94 -3.19 -15.54
CA VAL A 380 5.83 -2.50 -14.26
C VAL A 380 6.89 -1.40 -14.23
N GLU A 381 6.49 -0.17 -13.94
CA GLU A 381 7.39 0.95 -13.67
C GLU A 381 7.54 1.09 -12.15
N PHE A 382 8.77 1.18 -11.67
CA PHE A 382 9.05 1.47 -10.26
C PHE A 382 10.12 2.55 -10.22
N SER A 383 9.80 3.73 -9.71
CA SER A 383 10.69 4.88 -9.68
C SER A 383 11.06 5.22 -8.25
N SER A 384 12.34 5.29 -7.93
CA SER A 384 12.80 5.82 -6.65
C SER A 384 12.90 7.34 -6.69
N ALA A 385 13.34 7.94 -5.58
CA ALA A 385 13.73 9.35 -5.54
C ALA A 385 15.01 9.68 -6.34
N TYR A 386 15.66 8.69 -6.96
CA TYR A 386 16.94 8.85 -7.65
C TYR A 386 16.91 8.35 -9.10
N ASN A 387 16.16 7.27 -9.38
CA ASN A 387 16.15 6.68 -10.72
C ASN A 387 14.77 6.08 -11.09
N HIS A 388 14.56 5.86 -12.39
CA HIS A 388 13.33 5.34 -12.97
C HIS A 388 13.57 3.97 -13.58
N TYR A 389 13.03 2.93 -12.95
CA TYR A 389 13.20 1.56 -13.39
C TYR A 389 11.96 1.06 -14.13
N LYS A 390 12.20 0.24 -15.15
CA LYS A 390 11.16 -0.51 -15.86
C LYS A 390 11.45 -1.99 -15.71
N PHE A 391 10.41 -2.76 -15.44
CA PHE A 391 10.50 -4.20 -15.24
C PHE A 391 9.54 -4.92 -16.17
N LYS A 392 9.99 -6.04 -16.75
CA LYS A 392 9.16 -6.95 -17.54
C LYS A 392 8.64 -8.06 -16.65
N ILE A 393 7.33 -8.30 -16.67
CA ILE A 393 6.72 -9.42 -15.96
C ILE A 393 7.09 -10.71 -16.69
N PHE A 394 7.82 -11.62 -16.04
CA PHE A 394 8.19 -12.91 -16.62
C PHE A 394 7.39 -14.07 -16.03
N ALA A 395 6.82 -13.93 -14.82
CA ALA A 395 5.99 -14.95 -14.21
C ALA A 395 4.81 -14.36 -13.42
N VAL A 396 3.63 -14.96 -13.58
CA VAL A 396 2.41 -14.64 -12.83
C VAL A 396 1.86 -15.93 -12.25
N PHE A 397 1.84 -16.08 -10.93
CA PHE A 397 1.46 -17.34 -10.31
C PHE A 397 0.81 -17.20 -8.94
N VAL A 398 0.14 -18.26 -8.50
CA VAL A 398 -0.50 -18.34 -7.18
C VAL A 398 0.21 -19.37 -6.33
N VAL A 399 0.54 -19.03 -5.09
CA VAL A 399 1.14 -19.93 -4.09
C VAL A 399 0.21 -20.08 -2.88
N ASP A 400 0.37 -21.18 -2.13
CA ASP A 400 -0.27 -21.34 -0.83
C ASP A 400 0.34 -20.34 0.16
N GLY A 401 -0.48 -19.65 0.96
CA GLY A 401 0.01 -18.70 1.96
C GLY A 401 0.41 -19.31 3.30
N GLU A 402 0.08 -20.58 3.55
CA GLU A 402 0.23 -21.22 4.88
C GLU A 402 0.81 -22.63 4.81
N ASP A 403 0.48 -23.43 3.78
CA ASP A 403 0.95 -24.81 3.68
C ASP A 403 2.31 -24.91 2.97
N MET A 404 3.37 -24.78 3.76
CA MET A 404 4.76 -24.92 3.29
C MET A 404 5.30 -26.35 3.41
N THR A 405 4.45 -27.32 3.79
CA THR A 405 4.89 -28.71 4.08
C THR A 405 4.74 -29.65 2.88
N SER A 406 4.06 -29.19 1.84
CA SER A 406 3.78 -29.92 0.62
C SER A 406 4.95 -29.89 -0.37
N LYS A 407 5.08 -30.95 -1.19
CA LYS A 407 6.05 -31.00 -2.32
C LYS A 407 5.81 -29.90 -3.38
N TYR A 408 4.68 -29.21 -3.33
CA TYR A 408 4.31 -28.12 -4.24
C TYR A 408 4.56 -26.72 -3.66
N ALA A 409 4.91 -26.65 -2.37
CA ALA A 409 5.16 -25.39 -1.69
C ALA A 409 6.30 -24.60 -2.35
N PHE A 410 6.21 -23.26 -2.27
CA PHE A 410 7.25 -22.37 -2.74
C PHE A 410 7.34 -21.13 -1.85
N ASP A 411 8.40 -21.08 -1.02
CA ASP A 411 8.66 -19.98 -0.09
C ASP A 411 9.32 -18.78 -0.76
N CYS A 412 8.63 -18.21 -1.75
CA CYS A 412 9.23 -17.20 -2.60
C CYS A 412 9.60 -15.90 -1.85
N TRP A 413 8.80 -15.47 -0.87
CA TRP A 413 8.97 -14.18 -0.17
C TRP A 413 10.04 -14.20 0.93
N ASN A 414 10.67 -15.34 1.21
CA ASN A 414 11.79 -15.45 2.15
C ASN A 414 13.15 -15.53 1.47
N THR A 415 13.20 -15.58 0.14
CA THR A 415 14.45 -15.50 -0.64
C THR A 415 14.56 -14.12 -1.28
N LEU A 416 15.36 -13.25 -0.66
CA LEU A 416 15.57 -11.87 -1.11
C LEU A 416 16.88 -11.67 -1.83
N ASP A 417 17.89 -12.49 -1.55
CA ASP A 417 19.25 -12.38 -2.07
C ASP A 417 19.72 -13.78 -2.52
N PHE A 418 20.63 -13.82 -3.49
CA PHE A 418 21.14 -15.06 -4.08
C PHE A 418 22.66 -15.12 -3.94
N GLU A 419 23.19 -16.20 -3.37
CA GLU A 419 24.63 -16.34 -3.15
C GLU A 419 25.40 -16.67 -4.44
N ASN A 420 24.72 -17.30 -5.40
CA ASN A 420 25.33 -17.78 -6.64
C ASN A 420 24.29 -17.99 -7.75
N GLU A 421 24.81 -18.20 -8.97
CA GLU A 421 24.02 -18.44 -10.18
C GLU A 421 23.05 -19.62 -10.08
N THR A 422 23.47 -20.72 -9.43
CA THR A 422 22.62 -21.89 -9.23
C THR A 422 21.39 -21.55 -8.38
N MET A 423 21.59 -20.91 -7.22
CA MET A 423 20.48 -20.49 -6.35
C MET A 423 19.51 -19.53 -7.06
N PHE A 424 20.02 -18.61 -7.86
CA PHE A 424 19.20 -17.71 -8.66
C PHE A 424 18.33 -18.48 -9.66
N TYR A 425 18.93 -19.36 -10.47
CA TYR A 425 18.18 -20.12 -11.46
C TYR A 425 17.23 -21.13 -10.84
N ASP A 426 17.57 -21.76 -9.71
CA ASP A 426 16.64 -22.61 -8.97
C ASP A 426 15.39 -21.81 -8.58
N TYR A 427 15.59 -20.61 -8.05
CA TYR A 427 14.51 -19.72 -7.63
C TYR A 427 13.61 -19.25 -8.79
N VAL A 428 14.19 -18.67 -9.85
CA VAL A 428 13.39 -18.16 -10.97
C VAL A 428 12.73 -19.28 -11.77
N ASN A 429 13.32 -20.49 -11.77
CA ASN A 429 12.69 -21.65 -12.38
C ASN A 429 11.54 -22.21 -11.53
N GLU A 430 11.57 -22.13 -10.20
CA GLU A 430 10.39 -22.43 -9.38
C GLU A 430 9.21 -21.49 -9.72
N ALA A 431 9.47 -20.22 -9.99
CA ALA A 431 8.47 -19.28 -10.50
C ALA A 431 7.99 -19.64 -11.92
N LYS A 432 8.93 -19.95 -12.83
CA LYS A 432 8.61 -20.34 -14.21
C LYS A 432 7.75 -21.60 -14.30
N LYS A 433 7.96 -22.59 -13.43
CA LYS A 433 7.11 -23.80 -13.35
C LYS A 433 5.66 -23.46 -12.98
N ARG A 434 5.44 -22.38 -12.25
CA ARG A 434 4.15 -21.99 -11.67
C ARG A 434 3.44 -20.90 -12.45
N THR A 435 4.11 -20.24 -13.39
CA THR A 435 3.50 -19.14 -14.16
C THR A 435 2.28 -19.62 -14.93
N LEU A 436 1.20 -18.87 -14.83
CA LEU A 436 -0.05 -19.08 -15.58
C LEU A 436 0.07 -18.58 -17.02
N ILE A 437 1.08 -17.74 -17.28
CA ILE A 437 1.30 -17.08 -18.57
C ILE A 437 2.69 -17.46 -19.07
N SER A 438 2.72 -18.17 -20.20
CA SER A 438 3.94 -18.43 -20.94
C SER A 438 4.28 -17.20 -21.76
N ASN A 439 5.54 -16.78 -21.73
CA ASN A 439 6.07 -15.65 -22.49
C ASN A 439 7.55 -15.94 -22.85
N ASP A 440 8.13 -15.09 -23.69
CA ASP A 440 9.50 -15.23 -24.20
C ASP A 440 10.48 -14.30 -23.44
N VAL A 441 10.10 -13.76 -22.27
CA VAL A 441 10.99 -12.90 -21.47
C VAL A 441 12.12 -13.76 -20.90
N ASP A 442 13.36 -13.43 -21.27
CA ASP A 442 14.53 -14.08 -20.70
C ASP A 442 14.84 -13.55 -19.28
N VAL A 443 15.44 -14.41 -18.47
CA VAL A 443 15.92 -14.10 -17.12
C VAL A 443 17.32 -14.65 -16.98
N LYS A 444 18.28 -13.81 -16.60
CA LYS A 444 19.70 -14.12 -16.49
C LYS A 444 20.19 -13.79 -15.07
N TYR A 445 21.17 -14.54 -14.61
CA TYR A 445 21.86 -14.23 -13.37
C TYR A 445 22.43 -12.81 -13.41
N GLY A 446 22.20 -12.05 -12.34
CA GLY A 446 22.53 -10.62 -12.24
C GLY A 446 21.37 -9.67 -12.59
N ASP A 447 20.26 -10.17 -13.17
CA ASP A 447 19.07 -9.34 -13.35
C ASP A 447 18.47 -8.96 -11.98
N GLN A 448 18.17 -7.66 -11.79
CA GLN A 448 17.43 -7.18 -10.63
C GLN A 448 15.98 -7.65 -10.71
N LEU A 449 15.50 -8.37 -9.68
CA LEU A 449 14.12 -8.84 -9.62
C LEU A 449 13.25 -7.90 -8.79
N LEU A 450 11.98 -7.81 -9.19
CA LEU A 450 10.90 -7.12 -8.48
C LEU A 450 9.67 -8.04 -8.41
N SER A 451 9.16 -8.27 -7.21
CA SER A 451 8.02 -9.15 -6.96
C SER A 451 6.86 -8.36 -6.35
N LEU A 452 5.72 -8.34 -7.03
CA LEU A 452 4.48 -7.78 -6.49
C LEU A 452 3.68 -8.88 -5.82
N TYR A 453 3.36 -8.69 -4.54
CA TYR A 453 2.69 -9.66 -3.69
C TYR A 453 1.32 -9.13 -3.27
N THR A 454 0.28 -9.95 -3.49
CA THR A 454 -1.05 -9.67 -2.96
C THR A 454 -1.81 -10.93 -2.58
N CYS A 455 -2.84 -10.81 -1.74
CA CYS A 455 -3.72 -11.94 -1.44
C CYS A 455 -4.50 -12.35 -2.70
N ASN A 456 -4.87 -13.62 -2.85
CA ASN A 456 -5.67 -14.12 -3.95
C ASN A 456 -6.79 -15.03 -3.42
N GLY A 457 -8.02 -14.84 -3.92
CA GLY A 457 -9.18 -15.64 -3.52
C GLY A 457 -9.40 -16.93 -4.34
N LEU A 458 -8.54 -17.25 -5.32
CA LEU A 458 -8.65 -18.45 -6.17
C LEU A 458 -8.43 -19.75 -5.38
N VAL A 459 -7.64 -19.67 -4.32
CA VAL A 459 -7.45 -20.73 -3.32
C VAL A 459 -7.53 -20.10 -1.94
N GLU A 460 -8.02 -20.84 -0.95
CA GLU A 460 -8.06 -20.37 0.44
C GLU A 460 -6.64 -20.00 0.88
N ASN A 461 -6.48 -18.78 1.40
CA ASN A 461 -5.19 -18.18 1.77
C ASN A 461 -4.14 -18.09 0.65
N GLY A 462 -4.56 -18.14 -0.63
CA GLY A 462 -3.69 -18.00 -1.77
C GLY A 462 -3.02 -16.63 -1.84
N LYS A 463 -1.80 -16.59 -2.38
CA LYS A 463 -1.05 -15.35 -2.67
C LYS A 463 -0.75 -15.28 -4.16
N LEU A 464 -1.11 -14.16 -4.78
CA LEU A 464 -0.76 -13.85 -6.16
C LEU A 464 0.59 -13.13 -6.17
N ILE A 465 1.49 -13.67 -6.97
CA ILE A 465 2.82 -13.12 -7.17
C ILE A 465 2.99 -12.78 -8.65
N LEU A 466 3.41 -11.55 -8.94
CA LEU A 466 3.94 -11.15 -10.23
C LEU A 466 5.45 -10.96 -10.04
N MET A 467 6.25 -11.82 -10.65
CA MET A 467 7.70 -11.64 -10.67
C MET A 467 8.11 -10.97 -11.97
N CYS A 468 8.92 -9.95 -11.80
CA CYS A 468 9.41 -9.09 -12.86
C CYS A 468 10.94 -9.03 -12.79
N ARG A 469 11.57 -8.75 -13.92
CA ARG A 469 13.01 -8.47 -14.00
C ARG A 469 13.23 -7.13 -14.66
N GLU A 470 14.28 -6.42 -14.25
CA GLU A 470 14.58 -5.09 -14.80
C GLU A 470 14.89 -5.17 -16.31
N VAL A 471 14.47 -4.15 -17.04
CA VAL A 471 14.82 -3.97 -18.46
C VAL A 471 16.30 -3.57 -18.51
N ARG A 472 17.10 -4.32 -19.27
CA ARG A 472 18.54 -4.05 -19.36
C ARG A 472 18.78 -2.82 -20.24
N ALA A 473 19.93 -2.16 -20.04
CA ALA A 473 20.32 -1.02 -20.87
C ALA A 473 20.32 -1.40 -22.38
N GLY A 474 19.70 -0.55 -23.20
CA GLY A 474 19.58 -0.76 -24.66
C GLY A 474 18.58 -1.84 -25.10
N GLU A 475 17.90 -2.51 -24.17
CA GLU A 475 16.92 -3.56 -24.49
C GLU A 475 15.56 -2.99 -24.91
N ASP A 476 14.90 -3.59 -25.91
CA ASP A 476 13.53 -3.21 -26.27
C ASP A 476 12.57 -3.48 -25.10
N LEU A 477 11.78 -2.48 -24.75
CA LEU A 477 10.90 -2.53 -23.58
C LEU A 477 9.89 -3.70 -23.63
N TYR A 478 9.44 -4.10 -24.81
CA TYR A 478 8.39 -5.10 -24.98
C TYR A 478 8.90 -6.43 -25.54
N GLU A 479 10.21 -6.58 -25.76
CA GLU A 479 10.80 -7.83 -26.21
C GLU A 479 10.51 -8.95 -25.19
N GLY A 480 10.14 -10.12 -25.72
CA GLY A 480 9.72 -11.28 -24.92
C GLY A 480 8.24 -11.27 -24.50
N THR A 481 7.57 -10.11 -24.51
CA THR A 481 6.21 -9.97 -23.93
C THR A 481 5.08 -10.23 -24.94
N LYS A 482 5.35 -10.12 -26.24
CA LYS A 482 4.32 -10.06 -27.30
C LYS A 482 3.64 -11.41 -27.58
N ASN A 483 4.33 -12.53 -27.40
CA ASN A 483 3.82 -13.87 -27.71
C ASN A 483 3.21 -14.58 -26.48
N ALA A 484 2.68 -13.81 -25.53
CA ALA A 484 2.18 -14.38 -24.29
C ALA A 484 0.94 -15.25 -24.52
N THR A 485 0.93 -16.44 -23.95
CA THR A 485 -0.19 -17.39 -23.99
C THR A 485 -0.45 -17.97 -22.61
N LEU A 486 -1.64 -18.57 -22.42
CA LEU A 486 -1.87 -19.38 -21.23
C LEU A 486 -0.89 -20.56 -21.20
N ASN A 487 -0.28 -20.81 -20.04
CA ASN A 487 0.59 -21.94 -19.83
C ASN A 487 -0.26 -23.20 -19.58
N GLU A 488 -0.07 -24.24 -20.41
CA GLU A 488 -0.76 -25.53 -20.25
C GLU A 488 -0.04 -26.46 -19.25
N ASN A 489 1.24 -26.19 -18.97
CA ASN A 489 2.11 -26.99 -18.11
C ASN A 489 2.44 -26.27 -16.80
N VAL A 490 1.41 -26.03 -15.98
CA VAL A 490 1.52 -25.28 -14.72
C VAL A 490 1.63 -26.22 -13.53
N LEU A 491 2.65 -26.00 -12.70
CA LEU A 491 2.68 -26.51 -11.34
C LEU A 491 1.82 -25.61 -10.45
N TYR A 492 0.67 -26.13 -10.01
CA TYR A 492 -0.27 -25.37 -9.18
C TYR A 492 0.07 -25.47 -7.69
N PRO A 493 -0.44 -24.56 -6.84
CA PRO A 493 -0.30 -24.68 -5.40
C PRO A 493 -1.02 -25.92 -4.86
N THR A 494 -0.63 -26.37 -3.67
CA THR A 494 -1.15 -27.55 -2.99
C THR A 494 -2.68 -27.52 -2.87
N ALA A 495 -3.26 -26.37 -2.53
CA ALA A 495 -4.70 -26.21 -2.41
C ALA A 495 -5.46 -26.58 -3.71
N TYR A 496 -4.84 -26.40 -4.88
CA TYR A 496 -5.43 -26.78 -6.16
C TYR A 496 -5.62 -28.31 -6.27
N TYR A 497 -4.61 -29.09 -5.88
CA TYR A 497 -4.62 -30.55 -5.98
C TYR A 497 -5.43 -31.23 -4.89
N LYS A 498 -5.49 -30.65 -3.67
CA LYS A 498 -6.35 -31.15 -2.58
C LYS A 498 -7.84 -31.23 -2.99
N GLY A 499 -8.27 -30.38 -3.92
CA GLY A 499 -9.62 -30.41 -4.49
C GLY A 499 -9.89 -31.53 -5.50
N GLY A 500 -9.00 -32.51 -5.67
CA GLY A 500 -9.14 -33.62 -6.62
C GLY A 500 -8.88 -33.25 -8.08
N ARG A 501 -8.28 -32.08 -8.33
CA ARG A 501 -7.91 -31.62 -9.68
C ARG A 501 -6.66 -32.37 -10.17
N PRO A 502 -6.56 -32.68 -11.46
CA PRO A 502 -5.46 -33.50 -11.98
C PRO A 502 -4.11 -32.77 -11.90
N GLU A 503 -3.06 -33.55 -11.63
CA GLU A 503 -1.66 -33.11 -11.69
C GLU A 503 -1.21 -33.09 -13.16
N ASN A 504 -1.40 -31.94 -13.82
CA ASN A 504 -1.10 -31.76 -15.25
C ASN A 504 0.35 -31.32 -15.52
N TYR A 505 1.16 -31.10 -14.47
CA TYR A 505 2.54 -30.67 -14.63
C TYR A 505 3.43 -31.85 -15.09
N ASP A 506 4.07 -31.68 -16.24
CA ASP A 506 5.04 -32.60 -16.83
C ASP A 506 6.44 -31.98 -16.81
N PRO A 507 7.36 -32.48 -15.96
CA PRO A 507 8.74 -32.00 -15.90
C PRO A 507 9.49 -32.12 -17.24
N LYS A 508 9.10 -33.04 -18.14
CA LYS A 508 9.78 -33.25 -19.42
C LYS A 508 9.48 -32.16 -20.44
N LYS A 509 8.38 -31.42 -20.26
CA LYS A 509 8.00 -30.28 -21.11
C LYS A 509 8.55 -28.95 -20.58
N PHE A 510 9.13 -28.94 -19.38
CA PHE A 510 9.65 -27.73 -18.76
C PHE A 510 11.00 -27.34 -19.38
N VAL A 511 11.11 -26.09 -19.83
CA VAL A 511 12.36 -25.52 -20.35
C VAL A 511 12.88 -24.49 -19.34
N PRO A 512 13.97 -24.80 -18.59
CA PRO A 512 14.50 -23.90 -17.57
C PRO A 512 15.18 -22.66 -18.17
N TYR A 513 15.24 -21.59 -17.39
CA TYR A 513 16.22 -20.53 -17.54
C TYR A 513 17.62 -21.01 -17.12
N GLY A 514 18.65 -20.35 -17.64
CA GLY A 514 20.05 -20.63 -17.32
C GLY A 514 20.74 -21.57 -18.32
N PRO A 515 22.04 -21.83 -18.10
CA PRO A 515 22.82 -22.72 -18.95
C PRO A 515 22.21 -24.12 -18.97
N LYS A 516 22.26 -24.78 -20.13
CA LYS A 516 21.88 -26.20 -20.23
C LYS A 516 22.91 -27.01 -19.43
N SER A 517 22.47 -27.55 -18.30
CA SER A 517 23.25 -28.46 -17.44
C SER A 517 23.71 -29.70 -18.18
#